data_AF-A0A957M7F6-F1
#
_entry.id   AF-A0A957M7F6-F1
#
_cell.length_a   1.000
_cell.length_b   1.000
_cell.length_c   1.000
_cell.angle_alpha   90.00
_cell.angle_beta   90.00
_cell.angle_gamma   90.00
#
_symmetry.space_group_name_H-M   'P 1'
#
loop_
_entity.id
_entity.type
_entity.pdbx_description
1 polymer ?
#
loop_
_entity_poly.entity_id
_entity_poly.type
_entity_poly.pdbx_seq_one_letter_code
_entity_poly.pdbx_strand_id
1 'polypeptide(L)' 'SAFGRFAEARQRGGVRTYRVSQPVDDDKYILIELDFDTAAEAERFRTFLQTNVWSSPESSPGLAGLPQARVLTRVLPEA' A
#
# COMPACT_ATOMS: atom_id res chain seq x y z
N SER A 1 -14.83 -1.52 -1.43
CA SER A 1 -13.78 -0.78 -2.17
C SER A 1 -12.81 -1.75 -2.82
N ALA A 2 -12.08 -1.35 -3.87
CA ALA A 2 -11.00 -2.15 -4.45
C ALA A 2 -10.02 -2.63 -3.36
N PHE A 3 -9.69 -1.75 -2.39
CA PHE A 3 -8.86 -2.07 -1.23
C PHE A 3 -9.33 -3.29 -0.40
N GLY A 4 -10.64 -3.47 -0.21
CA GLY A 4 -11.19 -4.60 0.55
C GLY A 4 -10.95 -5.96 -0.10
N ARG A 5 -10.96 -6.03 -1.45
CA ARG A 5 -10.76 -7.28 -2.20
C ARG A 5 -9.33 -7.84 -2.07
N PHE A 6 -8.37 -7.02 -1.65
CA PHE A 6 -6.97 -7.41 -1.50
C PHE A 6 -6.59 -7.86 -0.09
N ALA A 7 -7.56 -8.10 0.81
CA ALA A 7 -7.28 -8.53 2.18
C ALA A 7 -6.43 -9.82 2.24
N GLU A 8 -6.79 -10.82 1.44
CA GLU A 8 -6.06 -12.09 1.37
C GLU A 8 -4.69 -11.95 0.69
N ALA A 9 -4.59 -11.09 -0.33
CA ALA A 9 -3.32 -10.77 -0.99
C ALA A 9 -2.33 -10.08 -0.04
N ARG A 10 -2.81 -9.21 0.86
CA ARG A 10 -1.98 -8.58 1.90
C ARG A 10 -1.42 -9.58 2.89
N GLN A 11 -2.25 -10.49 3.39
CA GLN A 11 -1.79 -11.54 4.31
C GLN A 11 -0.75 -12.45 3.64
N ARG A 12 -1.01 -12.91 2.42
CA ARG A 12 -0.03 -13.70 1.63
C ARG A 12 1.25 -12.92 1.31
N GLY A 13 1.13 -11.59 1.18
CA GLY A 13 2.24 -10.68 0.92
C GLY A 13 3.13 -10.35 2.12
N GLY A 14 2.82 -10.88 3.31
CA GLY A 14 3.61 -10.66 4.52
C GLY A 14 3.24 -9.39 5.30
N VAL A 15 2.13 -8.74 4.99
CA VAL A 15 1.65 -7.57 5.74
C VAL A 15 1.25 -7.99 7.16
N ARG A 16 1.85 -7.35 8.17
CA ARG A 16 1.57 -7.60 9.60
C ARG A 16 0.43 -6.73 10.11
N THR A 17 0.50 -5.44 9.82
CA THR A 17 -0.56 -4.48 10.16
C THR A 17 -0.72 -3.49 9.02
N TYR A 18 -1.87 -2.83 8.99
CA TYR A 18 -2.11 -1.76 8.03
C TYR A 18 -2.92 -0.63 8.65
N ARG A 19 -2.71 0.58 8.15
CA ARG A 19 -3.50 1.77 8.48
C ARG A 19 -3.97 2.41 7.19
N VAL A 20 -5.20 2.90 7.20
CA VAL A 20 -5.78 3.65 6.07
C VAL A 20 -6.18 5.01 6.60
N SER A 21 -5.67 6.04 5.95
CA SER A 21 -5.91 7.44 6.30
C SER A 21 -6.36 8.19 5.06
N GLN A 22 -7.10 9.28 5.25
CA GLN A 22 -7.49 10.21 4.19
C GLN A 22 -6.96 11.59 4.60
N PRO A 23 -6.31 12.35 3.70
CA PRO A 23 -5.98 13.74 3.96
C PRO A 23 -7.24 14.53 4.30
N VAL A 24 -7.14 15.43 5.29
CA VAL A 24 -8.28 16.26 5.72
C VAL A 24 -8.65 17.33 4.69
N ASP A 25 -7.73 17.64 3.79
CA ASP A 25 -7.78 18.68 2.77
C ASP A 25 -7.96 18.13 1.34
N ASP A 26 -7.88 16.81 1.15
CA ASP A 26 -8.07 16.18 -0.16
C ASP A 26 -8.74 14.80 -0.04
N ASP A 27 -10.04 14.76 -0.37
CA ASP A 27 -10.85 13.56 -0.28
C ASP A 27 -10.62 12.55 -1.43
N LYS A 28 -9.82 12.91 -2.44
CA LYS A 28 -9.55 12.06 -3.60
C LYS A 28 -8.38 11.12 -3.38
N TYR A 29 -7.64 11.27 -2.28
CA TYR A 29 -6.49 10.44 -1.95
C TYR A 29 -6.73 9.65 -0.67
N ILE A 30 -6.16 8.45 -0.63
CA ILE A 30 -5.99 7.69 0.60
C ILE A 30 -4.52 7.34 0.76
N LEU A 31 -4.05 7.37 1.99
CA LEU A 31 -2.75 6.84 2.37
C LEU A 31 -2.95 5.48 3.01
N ILE A 32 -2.16 4.51 2.57
CA ILE A 32 -2.17 3.16 3.11
C ILE A 32 -0.75 2.89 3.60
N GLU A 33 -0.61 2.72 4.90
CA GLU A 33 0.62 2.24 5.52
C GLU A 33 0.51 0.73 5.72
N LEU A 34 1.56 0.01 5.34
CA LEU A 34 1.65 -1.45 5.45
C LEU A 34 2.93 -1.79 6.20
N ASP A 35 2.80 -2.44 7.34
CA ASP A 35 3.94 -2.86 8.15
C ASP A 35 4.37 -4.28 7.76
N PHE A 36 5.69 -4.47 7.60
CA PHE A 36 6.34 -5.75 7.30
C PHE A 36 7.45 -6.01 8.32
N ASP A 37 7.89 -7.26 8.47
CA ASP A 37 9.00 -7.57 9.37
C ASP A 37 10.34 -7.09 8.77
N THR A 38 10.45 -7.06 7.43
CA THR A 38 11.68 -6.67 6.74
C THR A 38 11.43 -5.72 5.57
N ALA A 39 12.41 -4.86 5.27
CA ALA A 39 12.39 -4.00 4.08
C ALA A 39 12.34 -4.81 2.77
N ALA A 40 12.95 -6.00 2.75
CA ALA A 40 12.92 -6.89 1.58
C ALA A 40 11.50 -7.41 1.28
N GLU A 41 10.70 -7.72 2.31
CA GLU A 41 9.29 -8.07 2.13
C GLU A 41 8.48 -6.89 1.59
N ALA A 42 8.71 -5.69 2.13
CA ALA A 42 8.07 -4.48 1.65
C ALA A 42 8.38 -4.19 0.17
N GLU A 43 9.64 -4.35 -0.27
CA GLU A 43 10.00 -4.18 -1.68
C GLU A 43 9.37 -5.23 -2.60
N ARG A 44 9.33 -6.50 -2.16
CA ARG A 44 8.63 -7.56 -2.91
C ARG A 44 7.14 -7.23 -3.06
N PHE A 45 6.49 -6.78 -1.99
CA PHE A 45 5.08 -6.41 -2.05
C PHE A 45 4.83 -5.17 -2.91
N ARG A 46 5.71 -4.16 -2.84
CA ARG A 46 5.66 -2.99 -3.73
C ARG A 46 5.76 -3.39 -5.20
N THR A 47 6.66 -4.31 -5.53
CA THR A 47 6.81 -4.85 -6.89
C THR A 47 5.55 -5.58 -7.34
N PHE A 48 4.95 -6.38 -6.46
CA PHE A 48 3.68 -7.05 -6.73
C PHE A 48 2.56 -6.06 -7.04
N LEU A 49 2.42 -4.99 -6.24
CA LEU A 49 1.41 -3.94 -6.47
C LEU A 49 1.61 -3.27 -7.84
N GLN A 50 2.83 -2.90 -8.18
CA GLN A 50 3.15 -2.25 -9.45
C GLN A 50 2.85 -3.13 -10.67
N THR A 51 3.14 -4.42 -10.57
CA THR A 51 3.07 -5.34 -11.72
C THR A 51 1.70 -6.01 -11.90
N ASN A 52 0.96 -6.25 -10.80
CA ASN A 52 -0.29 -7.01 -10.84
C ASN A 52 -1.53 -6.17 -10.53
N VAL A 53 -1.38 -5.11 -9.72
CA VAL A 53 -2.53 -4.34 -9.22
C VAL A 53 -2.66 -3.00 -9.95
N TRP A 54 -1.56 -2.26 -10.11
CA TRP A 54 -1.55 -0.93 -10.74
C TRP A 54 -1.18 -0.94 -12.22
N SER A 55 -0.94 -2.13 -12.79
CA SER A 55 -0.53 -2.28 -14.18
C SER A 55 -1.65 -2.00 -15.18
N SER A 56 -2.91 -2.05 -14.75
CA SER A 56 -4.06 -1.69 -15.59
C SER A 56 -5.21 -1.06 -14.79
N PRO A 57 -6.02 -0.17 -15.42
CA PRO A 57 -7.24 0.35 -14.82
C PRO A 57 -8.27 -0.75 -14.46
N GLU A 58 -8.29 -1.86 -15.20
CA GLU A 58 -9.17 -3.01 -14.98
C GLU A 58 -8.83 -3.74 -13.67
N SER A 59 -7.53 -3.82 -13.35
CA SER A 59 -7.02 -4.42 -12.11
C SER A 59 -7.30 -3.57 -10.87
N SER A 60 -7.52 -2.26 -11.04
CA SER A 60 -7.79 -1.31 -9.96
C SER A 60 -8.92 -0.31 -10.29
N PRO A 61 -10.18 -0.77 -10.40
CA PRO A 61 -11.29 0.13 -10.67
C PRO A 61 -11.46 1.19 -9.56
N GLY A 62 -11.49 2.45 -9.95
CA GLY A 62 -11.57 3.60 -9.03
C GLY A 62 -10.22 4.16 -8.57
N LEU A 63 -9.10 3.57 -9.02
CA LEU A 63 -7.78 4.15 -8.86
C LEU A 63 -7.52 5.14 -10.00
N ALA A 64 -7.46 6.43 -9.66
CA ALA A 64 -7.12 7.47 -10.62
C ALA A 64 -5.59 7.58 -10.74
N GLY A 65 -5.07 7.33 -11.94
CA GLY A 65 -3.63 7.43 -12.23
C GLY A 65 -2.78 6.33 -11.58
N LEU A 66 -1.47 6.59 -11.50
CA LEU A 66 -0.49 5.67 -10.92
C LEU A 66 -0.21 6.06 -9.46
N PRO A 67 -0.46 5.16 -8.48
CA PRO A 67 -0.12 5.42 -7.09
C PRO A 67 1.37 5.61 -6.89
N GLN A 68 1.71 6.38 -5.86
CA GLN A 68 3.07 6.46 -5.36
C GLN A 68 3.24 5.51 -4.18
N ALA A 69 4.38 4.80 -4.15
CA ALA A 69 4.77 3.95 -3.04
C ALA A 69 6.24 4.14 -2.70
N ARG A 70 6.53 4.06 -1.41
CA ARG A 70 7.88 4.16 -0.82
C ARG A 70 8.04 3.08 0.22
N VAL A 71 9.23 2.50 0.30
CA VAL A 71 9.64 1.64 1.43
C VAL A 71 10.31 2.55 2.46
N LEU A 72 9.82 2.47 3.69
CA LEU A 72 10.25 3.33 4.79
C LEU A 72 10.91 2.49 5.86
N THR A 73 11.90 3.06 6.54
CA THR A 73 12.40 2.54 7.81
C THR A 73 11.87 3.44 8.92
N ARG A 74 11.29 2.81 9.95
CA ARG A 74 10.85 3.55 11.13
C ARG A 74 12.07 4.10 11.85
N VAL A 75 12.12 5.42 11.99
CA VAL A 75 13.03 6.09 12.92
C VAL A 75 12.27 6.40 14.20
N LEU A 76 12.88 6.12 15.35
CA LEU A 76 12.34 6.62 16.62
C LEU A 76 12.80 8.09 16.74
N PRO A 77 11.90 9.03 17.11
CA PRO A 77 12.34 10.38 17.41
C PRO A 77 13.39 10.31 18.53
N GLU A 78 14.47 11.09 18.41
CA GLU A 78 15.40 11.29 19.53
C GLU A 78 14.57 11.78 20.74
N ALA A 79 14.78 11.13 21.89
CA ALA A 79 14.04 11.39 23.11
C ALA A 79 14.37 12.77 23.70
#